data_AF-A0A7S3CPV6-F1
#
_entry.id   AF-A0A7S3CPV6-F1
#
_cell.length_a   1.000
_cell.length_b   1.000
_cell.length_c   1.000
_cell.angle_alpha   90.00
_cell.angle_beta   90.00
_cell.angle_gamma   90.00
#
_symmetry.space_group_name_H-M   'P 1'
#
loop_
_entity.id
_entity.type
_entity.pdbx_description
1 polymer ?
#
loop_
_entity_poly.entity_id
_entity_poly.type
_entity_poly.pdbx_seq_one_letter_code
_entity_poly.pdbx_strand_id
1 'polypeptide(L)'
;MGDKIESKKLAKEAGVSTVPGFLGEVEKDEDILKISNEIGYPVMIKASAGGGGKGMRIAYSDKDALEGFKLSKEEAISSFGDGRIFIEKYIEDPRHIEFQILGDEHGSYVYLPERECSVQRRNQ
;
A
#
# COMPACT_ATOMS: atom_id res chain seq x y z
N MET A 1 5.23 -10.32 -6.86
CA MET A 1 4.84 -9.87 -5.51
C MET A 1 5.74 -8.79 -4.90
N GLY A 2 6.94 -8.51 -5.42
CA GLY A 2 7.78 -7.42 -4.89
C GLY A 2 7.28 -6.00 -5.22
N ASP A 3 6.45 -5.86 -6.25
CA ASP A 3 5.77 -4.62 -6.63
C ASP A 3 4.34 -4.63 -6.10
N LYS A 4 4.00 -3.68 -5.22
CA LYS A 4 2.67 -3.62 -4.59
C LYS A 4 1.56 -3.24 -5.56
N ILE A 5 1.84 -2.47 -6.62
CA ILE A 5 0.84 -2.08 -7.62
C ILE A 5 0.43 -3.32 -8.41
N GLU A 6 1.41 -4.07 -8.92
CA GLU A 6 1.15 -5.30 -9.68
C GLU A 6 0.51 -6.39 -8.82
N SER A 7 0.95 -6.53 -7.56
CA SER A 7 0.36 -7.51 -6.63
C SER A 7 -1.12 -7.27 -6.39
N LYS A 8 -1.57 -6.01 -6.35
CA LYS A 8 -3.00 -5.69 -6.22
C LYS A 8 -3.80 -5.95 -7.49
N LYS A 9 -3.23 -5.67 -8.66
CA LYS A 9 -3.88 -5.97 -9.94
C LYS A 9 -4.18 -7.46 -10.01
N LEU A 10 -3.17 -8.30 -9.72
CA LEU A 10 -3.32 -9.75 -9.64
C LEU A 10 -4.37 -10.18 -8.61
N ALA A 11 -4.36 -9.59 -7.40
CA ALA A 11 -5.36 -9.90 -6.37
C ALA A 11 -6.79 -9.57 -6.85
N LYS A 12 -6.98 -8.41 -7.49
CA LYS A 12 -8.27 -8.00 -8.04
C LYS A 12 -8.73 -8.90 -9.18
N GLU A 13 -7.82 -9.28 -10.09
CA GLU A 13 -8.09 -10.22 -11.18
C GLU A 13 -8.47 -11.60 -10.65
N ALA A 14 -7.88 -12.03 -9.54
CA ALA A 14 -8.23 -13.26 -8.84
C ALA A 14 -9.53 -13.16 -8.00
N GLY A 15 -10.24 -12.02 -8.03
CA GLY A 15 -11.49 -11.82 -7.28
C GLY A 15 -11.31 -11.53 -5.79
N VAL A 16 -10.09 -11.23 -5.34
CA VAL A 16 -9.82 -10.86 -3.94
C VAL A 16 -10.20 -9.40 -3.71
N SER A 17 -10.91 -9.14 -2.61
CA SER A 17 -11.24 -7.77 -2.19
C SER A 17 -9.96 -7.02 -1.82
N THR A 18 -9.73 -5.87 -2.47
CA THR A 18 -8.58 -5.01 -2.20
C THR A 18 -9.04 -3.68 -1.61
N VAL A 19 -8.15 -3.01 -0.85
CA VAL A 19 -8.44 -1.68 -0.29
C VAL A 19 -8.71 -0.71 -1.44
N PRO A 20 -9.79 0.10 -1.38
CA PRO A 20 -10.06 1.13 -2.37
C PRO A 20 -8.85 2.06 -2.52
N GLY A 21 -8.47 2.34 -3.75
CA GLY A 21 -7.30 3.15 -4.03
C GLY A 21 -6.99 3.24 -5.50
N PHE A 22 -5.91 3.95 -5.79
CA PHE A 22 -5.41 4.12 -7.15
C PHE A 22 -4.51 2.94 -7.53
N LEU A 23 -4.85 2.26 -8.63
CA LEU A 23 -4.16 1.08 -9.14
C LEU A 23 -3.06 1.44 -10.15
N GLY A 24 -2.43 2.60 -9.97
CA GLY A 24 -1.35 3.12 -10.80
C GLY A 24 -0.32 3.89 -9.99
N GLU A 25 0.70 4.38 -10.67
CA GLU A 25 1.72 5.27 -10.09
C GLU A 25 1.25 6.72 -10.16
N VAL A 26 1.45 7.46 -9.07
CA VAL A 26 1.25 8.91 -9.03
C VAL A 26 2.49 9.61 -9.56
N GLU A 27 2.38 10.27 -10.71
CA GLU A 27 3.51 10.92 -11.37
C GLU A 27 3.74 12.35 -10.88
N LYS A 28 2.66 13.12 -10.64
CA LYS A 28 2.72 14.57 -10.37
C LYS A 28 1.97 14.99 -9.10
N ASP A 29 2.36 16.17 -8.59
CA ASP A 29 1.72 16.85 -7.46
C ASP A 29 0.22 17.15 -7.70
N GLU A 30 -0.21 17.37 -8.93
CA GLU A 30 -1.64 17.58 -9.25
C GLU A 30 -2.44 16.28 -9.15
N ASP A 31 -1.82 15.16 -9.52
CA ASP A 31 -2.45 13.84 -9.50
C ASP A 31 -2.68 13.37 -8.06
N ILE A 32 -1.75 13.64 -7.13
CA ILE A 32 -1.92 13.24 -5.73
C ILE A 32 -3.17 13.89 -5.11
N LEU A 33 -3.42 15.16 -5.40
CA LEU A 33 -4.60 15.88 -4.89
C LEU A 33 -5.88 15.33 -5.47
N LYS A 34 -5.94 15.20 -6.80
CA LYS A 34 -7.12 14.68 -7.49
C LYS A 34 -7.49 13.29 -6.99
N ILE A 35 -6.51 12.37 -6.96
CA ILE A 35 -6.72 10.99 -6.53
C ILE A 35 -7.12 10.92 -5.06
N SER A 36 -6.48 11.72 -4.19
CA SER A 36 -6.81 11.73 -2.76
C SER A 36 -8.25 12.22 -2.51
N ASN A 37 -8.71 13.21 -3.26
CA ASN A 37 -10.08 13.71 -3.18
C ASN A 37 -11.10 12.72 -3.77
N GLU A 38 -10.75 12.00 -4.83
CA GLU A 38 -11.59 10.92 -5.41
C GLU A 38 -11.75 9.72 -4.44
N ILE A 39 -10.69 9.35 -3.73
CA ILE A 39 -10.73 8.29 -2.69
C ILE A 39 -11.44 8.79 -1.42
N GLY A 40 -11.27 10.08 -1.10
CA GLY A 40 -11.71 10.73 0.14
C GLY A 40 -10.75 10.53 1.30
N TYR A 41 -10.47 11.59 2.06
CA TYR A 41 -9.59 11.57 3.24
C TYR A 41 -10.19 10.80 4.43
N PRO A 42 -9.35 10.27 5.36
CA PRO A 42 -7.89 10.18 5.25
C PRO A 42 -7.44 9.16 4.20
N VAL A 43 -6.25 9.36 3.65
CA VAL A 43 -5.60 8.46 2.68
C VAL A 43 -4.20 8.06 3.14
N MET A 44 -3.73 6.92 2.67
CA MET A 44 -2.39 6.39 2.94
C MET A 44 -1.57 6.41 1.66
N ILE A 45 -0.46 7.15 1.70
CA ILE A 45 0.53 7.26 0.64
C ILE A 45 1.57 6.16 0.87
N LYS A 46 1.87 5.35 -0.15
CA LYS A 46 2.77 4.20 -0.02
C LYS A 46 3.76 4.10 -1.18
N ALA A 47 5.00 3.79 -0.86
CA ALA A 47 6.01 3.37 -1.83
C ALA A 47 5.71 1.95 -2.39
N SER A 48 5.84 1.79 -3.70
CA SER A 48 5.57 0.49 -4.37
C SER A 48 6.59 -0.58 -3.97
N ALA A 49 7.88 -0.26 -4.03
CA ALA A 49 8.98 -1.18 -3.70
C ALA A 49 9.32 -1.25 -2.20
N GLY A 50 8.60 -0.53 -1.33
CA GLY A 50 8.95 -0.39 0.09
C GLY A 50 8.50 -1.52 1.00
N GLY A 51 9.17 -1.68 2.15
CA GLY A 51 8.82 -2.65 3.20
C GLY A 51 9.21 -2.17 4.61
N GLY A 52 8.66 -2.81 5.65
CA GLY A 52 9.05 -2.57 7.05
C GLY A 52 8.64 -1.22 7.64
N GLY A 53 7.54 -0.62 7.15
CA GLY A 53 7.05 0.67 7.64
C GLY A 53 7.55 1.90 6.88
N LYS A 54 8.56 1.74 6.01
CA LYS A 54 9.22 2.86 5.31
C LYS A 54 8.47 3.31 4.07
N GLY A 55 8.54 4.61 3.79
CA GLY A 55 7.87 5.22 2.62
C GLY A 55 6.34 5.16 2.70
N MET A 56 5.78 5.17 3.91
CA MET A 56 4.35 5.24 4.15
C MET A 56 3.99 6.46 4.99
N ARG A 57 2.97 7.23 4.57
CA ARG A 57 2.49 8.42 5.29
C ARG A 57 0.98 8.52 5.20
N ILE A 58 0.35 8.92 6.31
CA ILE A 58 -1.08 9.20 6.36
C ILE A 58 -1.27 10.69 6.04
N ALA A 59 -2.23 10.99 5.16
CA ALA A 59 -2.64 12.35 4.84
C ALA A 59 -4.11 12.54 5.23
N TYR A 60 -4.40 13.63 5.96
CA TYR A 60 -5.74 14.02 6.38
C TYR A 60 -6.29 15.20 5.55
N SER A 61 -5.46 15.81 4.72
CA SER A 61 -5.79 16.96 3.89
C SER A 61 -4.95 17.02 2.61
N ASP A 62 -5.32 17.90 1.68
CA ASP A 62 -4.56 18.22 0.47
C ASP A 62 -3.11 18.63 0.78
N LYS A 63 -2.93 19.43 1.84
CA LYS A 63 -1.61 19.88 2.29
C LYS A 63 -0.75 18.68 2.72
N ASP A 64 -1.32 17.80 3.56
CA ASP A 64 -0.62 16.61 4.03
C ASP A 64 -0.33 15.65 2.88
N ALA A 65 -1.22 15.58 1.87
CA ALA A 65 -1.04 14.72 0.71
C ALA A 65 0.15 15.16 -0.14
N LEU A 66 0.26 16.46 -0.42
CA LEU A 66 1.41 17.02 -1.16
C LEU A 66 2.73 16.83 -0.42
N GLU A 67 2.75 17.13 0.89
CA GLU A 67 3.94 16.98 1.71
C GLU A 67 4.33 15.49 1.83
N GLY A 68 3.35 14.64 2.11
CA GLY A 68 3.52 13.20 2.23
C GLY A 68 3.99 12.53 0.94
N PHE A 69 3.55 13.00 -0.22
CA PHE A 69 4.00 12.50 -1.52
C PHE A 69 5.49 12.75 -1.74
N LYS A 70 5.95 13.99 -1.53
CA LYS A 70 7.36 14.38 -1.72
C LYS A 70 8.27 13.59 -0.81
N LEU A 71 7.96 13.57 0.48
CA LEU A 71 8.76 12.86 1.47
C LEU A 71 8.77 11.35 1.22
N SER A 72 7.64 10.75 0.82
CA SER A 72 7.59 9.31 0.56
C SER A 72 8.35 8.94 -0.70
N LYS A 73 8.33 9.78 -1.74
CA LYS A 73 9.10 9.59 -2.97
C LYS A 73 10.60 9.66 -2.71
N GLU A 74 11.07 10.66 -1.98
CA GLU A 74 12.49 10.79 -1.60
C GLU A 74 12.98 9.61 -0.74
N GLU A 75 12.17 9.19 0.24
CA GLU A 75 12.47 8.04 1.08
C GLU A 75 12.50 6.73 0.29
N ALA A 76 11.58 6.58 -0.67
CA ALA A 76 11.50 5.41 -1.53
C ALA A 76 12.73 5.29 -2.45
N ILE A 77 13.14 6.40 -3.09
CA ILE A 77 14.36 6.45 -3.91
C ILE A 77 15.60 6.13 -3.07
N SER A 78 15.75 6.78 -1.92
CA SER A 78 16.95 6.60 -1.07
C SER A 78 17.03 5.23 -0.41
N SER A 79 15.90 4.60 -0.08
CA SER A 79 15.88 3.31 0.62
C SER A 79 15.82 2.10 -0.33
N PHE A 80 15.16 2.25 -1.49
CA PHE A 80 14.81 1.12 -2.37
C PHE A 80 15.21 1.34 -3.84
N GLY A 81 15.70 2.54 -4.21
CA GLY A 81 16.08 2.86 -5.60
C GLY A 81 14.89 3.03 -6.55
N ASP A 82 13.66 3.01 -6.02
CA ASP A 82 12.41 3.06 -6.78
C ASP A 82 11.48 4.10 -6.14
N GLY A 83 11.20 5.18 -6.87
CA GLY A 83 10.41 6.32 -6.41
C GLY A 83 8.91 6.22 -6.71
N ARG A 84 8.42 5.07 -7.16
CA ARG A 84 7.02 4.92 -7.56
C ARG A 84 6.11 4.90 -6.32
N ILE A 85 5.12 5.79 -6.30
CA ILE A 85 4.18 5.97 -5.20
C ILE A 85 2.75 5.64 -5.65
N PHE A 86 1.96 5.04 -4.78
CA PHE A 86 0.51 4.86 -4.96
C PHE A 86 -0.26 5.31 -3.71
N ILE A 87 -1.57 5.50 -3.85
CA ILE A 87 -2.46 5.96 -2.78
C ILE A 87 -3.56 4.94 -2.54
N GLU A 88 -3.87 4.70 -1.27
CA GLU A 88 -5.03 3.94 -0.82
C GLU A 88 -5.87 4.72 0.16
N LYS A 89 -7.11 4.26 0.36
CA LYS A 89 -7.90 4.65 1.50
C LYS A 89 -7.17 4.25 2.79
N TYR A 90 -7.07 5.18 3.73
CA TYR A 90 -6.65 4.84 5.08
C TYR A 90 -7.85 4.26 5.83
N ILE A 91 -7.68 3.06 6.38
CA ILE A 91 -8.67 2.41 7.23
C ILE A 91 -8.34 2.76 8.67
N GLU A 92 -9.27 3.38 9.36
CA GLU A 92 -9.15 3.73 10.78
C GLU A 92 -9.41 2.51 11.65
N ASP A 93 -8.67 2.40 12.76
CA ASP A 93 -8.68 1.27 13.68
C ASP A 93 -8.68 -0.12 13.00
N PRO A 94 -7.78 -0.37 12.03
CA PRO A 94 -7.78 -1.63 11.29
C PRO A 94 -7.21 -2.76 12.17
N ARG A 95 -7.67 -3.98 11.90
CA ARG A 95 -6.97 -5.19 12.33
C ARG A 95 -6.08 -5.71 11.21
N HIS A 96 -4.85 -6.08 11.53
CA HIS A 96 -3.93 -6.68 10.57
C HIS A 96 -4.07 -8.20 10.64
N ILE A 97 -4.70 -8.79 9.62
CA ILE A 97 -4.88 -10.23 9.48
C ILE A 97 -4.11 -10.71 8.27
N GLU A 98 -3.30 -11.76 8.44
CA GLU A 98 -2.50 -12.33 7.36
C GLU A 98 -2.66 -13.85 7.28
N PHE A 99 -2.57 -14.40 6.07
CA PHE A 99 -2.72 -15.83 5.79
C PHE A 99 -1.40 -16.42 5.34
N GLN A 100 -1.02 -17.56 5.92
CA GLN A 100 0.12 -18.33 5.45
C GLN A 100 -0.31 -19.29 4.36
N ILE A 101 0.37 -19.25 3.22
CA ILE A 101 0.15 -20.19 2.12
C ILE A 101 1.38 -21.08 1.97
N LEU A 102 1.16 -22.37 1.66
CA LEU A 102 2.19 -23.31 1.22
C LEU A 102 1.75 -23.89 -0.12
N GLY A 103 2.68 -23.99 -1.07
CA GLY A 103 2.46 -24.63 -2.35
C GLY A 103 3.65 -25.49 -2.73
N ASP A 104 3.40 -26.60 -3.41
CA ASP A 104 4.44 -27.45 -3.99
C ASP A 104 4.59 -27.21 -5.51
N GLU A 105 5.63 -27.79 -6.11
CA GLU A 105 5.87 -27.71 -7.55
C GLU A 105 4.92 -28.59 -8.38
N HIS A 106 4.06 -29.37 -7.72
CA HIS A 106 3.10 -30.29 -8.34
C HIS A 106 1.68 -29.70 -8.45
N GLY A 107 1.50 -28.44 -8.03
CA GLY A 107 0.23 -27.71 -8.13
C GLY A 107 -0.69 -27.92 -6.92
N SER A 108 -0.19 -28.48 -5.82
CA SER A 108 -0.93 -28.52 -4.56
C SER A 108 -0.73 -27.22 -3.79
N TYR A 109 -1.80 -26.67 -3.22
CA TYR A 109 -1.76 -25.48 -2.37
C TYR A 109 -2.61 -25.69 -1.13
N VAL A 110 -2.12 -25.21 0.01
CA VAL A 110 -2.88 -25.15 1.27
C VAL A 110 -2.69 -23.79 1.91
N TYR A 111 -3.74 -23.30 2.58
CA TYR A 111 -3.58 -22.22 3.55
C TYR A 111 -3.48 -22.82 4.95
N LEU A 112 -2.64 -22.24 5.78
CA LEU A 112 -2.65 -22.46 7.22
C LEU A 112 -3.47 -21.34 7.86
N PRO A 113 -4.01 -21.55 9.09
CA PRO A 113 -4.84 -20.56 9.76
C PRO A 113 -4.23 -19.15 9.78
N GLU A 114 -5.10 -18.17 9.89
CA GLU A 114 -4.74 -16.77 9.91
C GLU A 114 -3.87 -16.41 11.13
N ARG A 115 -3.12 -15.32 11.00
CA ARG A 115 -2.45 -14.66 12.12
C ARG A 115 -3.05 -13.28 12.32
N GLU A 116 -3.22 -12.95 13.58
CA GLU A 116 -3.62 -11.63 14.06
C GLU A 116 -2.34 -10.88 14.45
N CYS A 117 -2.02 -9.82 13.72
CA CYS A 117 -0.78 -9.06 13.86
C CYS A 117 -1.06 -7.58 14.13
N SER A 118 -2.19 -7.25 14.79
CA SER A 118 -2.62 -5.85 14.98
C SER A 118 -1.83 -5.11 16.05
N VAL A 119 -1.14 -5.83 16.94
CA VAL A 119 -0.27 -5.23 17.96
C VAL A 119 1.00 -4.72 17.27
N GLN A 120 0.98 -3.45 16.87
CA GLN A 120 2.04 -2.82 16.09
C GLN A 120 2.54 -1.53 16.74
N ARG A 121 3.81 -1.19 16.51
CA ARG A 121 4.37 0.12 16.83
C ARG A 121 5.03 0.71 15.61
N ARG A 122 4.50 1.82 15.09
CA ARG A 122 4.98 2.48 13.86
C ARG A 122 4.97 1.55 12.63
N ASN A 123 3.86 0.82 12.46
CA ASN A 123 3.64 -0.06 11.31
C ASN A 123 4.65 -1.23 11.22
N GLN A 124 5.16 -1.66 12.37
CA GLN A 124 6.01 -2.83 12.58
C GLN A 124 5.38 -3.73 13.64
#